data_AF-A0A960GJG1-F1
#
_entry.id   AF-A0A960GJG1-F1
#
_cell.length_a   1.000
_cell.length_b   1.000
_cell.length_c   1.000
_cell.angle_alpha   90.00
_cell.angle_beta   90.00
_cell.angle_gamma   90.00
#
_symmetry.space_group_name_H-M   'P 1'
#
loop_
_entity.id
_entity.type
_entity.pdbx_description
1 polymer ?
#
loop_
_entity_poly.entity_id
_entity_poly.type
_entity_poly.pdbx_seq_one_letter_code
_entity_poly.pdbx_strand_id
1 'polypeptide(L)'
;MSGAYRRVPPVAAAAVALIVCQLGVRAVLAFSGYFYWDDLIIVGRAGTIPLLSLDYLFTDHDGHVMPAAFLLGGGITRLAPLVWTWPAVSLLVLQLVASLALLRALHVILGWRPVLLVPLVFALFTPLTVPAFAWWAAALNYLPLLAALAWVTADAILLVRTGNRRYAATGLLAYLGGLLFFEKAAVIPFVAFTVTALLQHVSGRPGPLRRVWRRGRALWLPVLGLTAAWAALYLAVVDQRRWSGDLAMTWDLLSRSVTHGIVPALAGGPWQWQRWAPASPWAVPPAGALAVGWIALAAAVTISLLRKQRVGAVWLAAVGYALACQVPIYLMRSSAFTALELAQTLRYLADLAWVLALLGAVMLAAPNRPSARRLDASPLRTVAVLGAAAAFVVSSLISTGTFRTSWQDNPTKAYLHNAVRDLGAARSRSAEPLLDQEVDPLILQRVVGPESLASHMFALIRDRPEFARSTGLLRMLNSAGHVTDADVTWVRRILPGPRPQCGYFVGPDEPARMPLDGPLLPAEWTTEISYLANTEGAMSLSLPVGPRTRVPVKPGLNRVFVRLSGAGDVVTAESETAALTLCVASGPVGFLAPHGQ
;
A
#
# COMPACT_ATOMS: atom_id res chain seq x y z
N MET A 1 -41.62 -18.03 33.51
CA MET A 1 -40.61 -17.96 32.44
C MET A 1 -40.02 -16.56 32.42
N SER A 2 -39.02 -16.28 33.25
CA SER A 2 -38.32 -15.00 33.30
C SER A 2 -36.98 -15.16 32.59
N GLY A 3 -36.88 -14.57 31.39
CA GLY A 3 -35.65 -14.52 30.61
C GLY A 3 -34.60 -13.74 31.40
N ALA A 4 -33.67 -14.45 32.05
CA ALA A 4 -32.51 -13.83 32.65
C ALA A 4 -31.67 -13.19 31.53
N TYR A 5 -31.80 -11.87 31.36
CA TYR A 5 -30.85 -11.07 30.59
C TYR A 5 -29.46 -11.35 31.18
N ARG A 6 -28.66 -12.16 30.49
CA ARG A 6 -27.25 -12.38 30.84
C ARG A 6 -26.55 -11.03 30.74
N ARG A 7 -26.31 -10.39 31.90
CA ARG A 7 -25.56 -9.12 31.96
C ARG A 7 -24.22 -9.31 31.25
N VAL A 8 -23.93 -8.43 30.29
CA VAL A 8 -22.63 -8.40 29.61
C VAL A 8 -21.54 -8.17 30.67
N PRO A 9 -20.46 -8.97 30.70
CA PRO A 9 -19.37 -8.76 31.66
C PRO A 9 -18.82 -7.33 31.52
N PRO A 10 -18.52 -6.62 32.63
CA PRO A 10 -18.04 -5.23 32.56
C PRO A 10 -16.74 -5.09 31.75
N VAL A 11 -15.87 -6.10 31.78
CA VAL A 11 -14.65 -6.15 30.96
C VAL A 11 -14.97 -6.26 29.47
N ALA A 12 -16.04 -6.97 29.10
CA ALA A 12 -16.47 -7.05 27.70
C ALA A 12 -17.01 -5.71 27.22
N ALA A 13 -17.82 -5.02 28.04
CA ALA A 13 -18.29 -3.67 27.75
C ALA A 13 -17.12 -2.68 27.60
N ALA A 14 -16.13 -2.72 28.50
CA ALA A 14 -14.92 -1.90 28.42
C ALA A 14 -14.10 -2.21 27.15
N ALA A 15 -13.95 -3.49 26.79
CA ALA A 15 -13.25 -3.88 25.56
C ALA A 15 -13.96 -3.35 24.30
N VAL A 16 -15.30 -3.44 24.24
CA VAL A 16 -16.08 -2.87 23.14
C VAL A 16 -15.94 -1.36 23.10
N ALA A 17 -16.04 -0.67 24.24
CA ALA A 17 -15.84 0.78 24.32
C ALA A 17 -14.46 1.20 23.81
N LEU A 18 -13.40 0.48 24.17
CA LEU A 18 -12.04 0.72 23.66
C LEU A 18 -11.94 0.55 22.13
N ILE A 19 -12.58 -0.47 21.57
CA ILE A 19 -12.63 -0.68 20.11
C ILE A 19 -13.38 0.47 19.43
N VAL A 20 -14.53 0.89 19.97
CA VAL A 20 -15.30 2.02 19.43
C VAL A 20 -14.50 3.32 19.50
N CYS A 21 -13.86 3.61 20.63
CA CYS A 21 -12.98 4.78 20.76
C CYS A 21 -11.83 4.73 19.75
N GLN A 22 -11.20 3.56 19.59
CA GLN A 22 -10.13 3.38 18.61
C GLN A 22 -10.62 3.59 17.18
N LEU A 23 -11.80 3.08 16.83
CA LEU A 23 -12.40 3.32 15.51
C LEU A 23 -12.68 4.80 15.28
N GLY A 24 -13.07 5.56 16.31
CA GLY A 24 -13.18 7.01 16.22
C GLY A 24 -11.85 7.69 15.86
N VAL A 25 -10.76 7.31 16.53
CA VAL A 25 -9.40 7.80 16.22
C VAL A 25 -9.00 7.44 14.78
N ARG A 26 -9.27 6.20 14.37
CA ARG A 26 -8.99 5.69 13.02
C ARG A 26 -9.84 6.36 11.95
N ALA A 27 -11.09 6.71 12.25
CA ALA A 27 -11.98 7.43 11.36
C ALA A 27 -11.46 8.84 11.11
N VAL A 28 -11.06 9.56 12.16
CA VAL A 28 -10.42 10.88 12.01
C VAL A 28 -9.21 10.80 11.09
N LEU A 29 -8.36 9.78 11.27
CA LEU A 29 -7.20 9.57 10.40
C LEU A 29 -7.60 9.28 8.95
N ALA A 30 -8.45 8.27 8.72
CA ALA A 30 -8.88 7.84 7.39
C ALA A 30 -9.58 8.95 6.59
N PHE A 31 -10.52 9.68 7.20
CA PHE A 31 -11.24 10.77 6.53
C PHE A 31 -10.43 12.05 6.39
N SER A 32 -9.32 12.18 7.12
CA SER A 32 -8.37 13.28 6.92
C SER A 32 -7.31 13.01 5.85
N GLY A 33 -7.11 11.73 5.50
CA GLY A 33 -6.24 11.31 4.40
C GLY A 33 -6.93 11.42 3.03
N TYR A 34 -6.22 10.94 2.01
CA TYR A 34 -6.72 10.81 0.65
C TYR A 34 -5.91 9.75 -0.11
N PHE A 35 -6.28 9.48 -1.37
CA PHE A 35 -5.56 8.55 -2.24
C PHE A 35 -4.06 8.85 -2.27
N TYR A 36 -3.28 7.78 -2.23
CA TYR A 36 -1.83 7.83 -2.23
C TYR A 36 -1.23 6.66 -3.02
N TRP A 37 -0.34 6.98 -3.97
CA TRP A 37 0.54 6.03 -4.65
C TRP A 37 -0.19 4.80 -5.21
N ASP A 38 0.03 3.61 -4.64
CA ASP A 38 -0.60 2.34 -5.06
C ASP A 38 -2.13 2.40 -5.08
N ASP A 39 -2.75 3.29 -4.30
CA ASP A 39 -4.19 3.50 -4.35
C ASP A 39 -4.63 3.92 -5.76
N LEU A 40 -3.83 4.75 -6.44
CA LEU A 40 -4.07 5.22 -7.80
C LEU A 40 -3.74 4.16 -8.86
N ILE A 41 -2.81 3.25 -8.57
CA ILE A 41 -2.54 2.07 -9.42
C ILE A 41 -3.76 1.14 -9.43
N ILE A 42 -4.36 0.88 -8.26
CA ILE A 42 -5.61 0.11 -8.16
C ILE A 42 -6.72 0.82 -8.93
N VAL A 43 -6.81 2.15 -8.85
CA VAL A 43 -7.80 2.93 -9.59
C VAL A 43 -7.63 2.78 -11.10
N GLY A 44 -6.42 2.99 -11.61
CA GLY A 44 -6.14 2.93 -13.04
C GLY A 44 -6.40 1.54 -13.61
N ARG A 45 -5.86 0.50 -12.97
CA ARG A 45 -6.09 -0.90 -13.37
C ARG A 45 -7.56 -1.29 -13.33
N ALA A 46 -8.29 -0.87 -12.30
CA ALA A 46 -9.73 -1.14 -12.21
C ALA A 46 -10.51 -0.46 -13.35
N GLY A 47 -9.99 0.63 -13.92
CA GLY A 47 -10.57 1.31 -15.06
C GLY A 47 -10.22 0.70 -16.42
N THR A 48 -9.05 0.09 -16.54
CA THR A 48 -8.51 -0.38 -17.83
C THR A 48 -8.57 -1.89 -18.01
N ILE A 49 -8.71 -2.67 -16.94
CA ILE A 49 -8.68 -4.15 -16.97
C ILE A 49 -9.99 -4.72 -16.36
N PRO A 50 -10.59 -5.78 -16.94
CA PRO A 50 -11.73 -6.46 -16.33
C PRO A 50 -11.41 -7.04 -14.93
N LEU A 51 -12.24 -6.75 -13.91
CA LEU A 51 -11.97 -7.13 -12.52
C LEU A 51 -11.82 -8.63 -12.24
N LEU A 52 -12.45 -9.48 -13.07
CA LEU A 52 -12.41 -10.94 -12.92
C LEU A 52 -11.38 -11.60 -13.84
N SER A 53 -10.59 -10.83 -14.59
CA SER A 53 -9.52 -11.40 -15.41
C SER A 53 -8.36 -11.89 -14.53
N LEU A 54 -7.65 -12.89 -15.03
CA LEU A 54 -6.43 -13.37 -14.38
C LEU A 54 -5.36 -12.27 -14.33
N ASP A 55 -5.26 -11.45 -15.38
CA ASP A 55 -4.31 -10.34 -15.46
C ASP A 55 -4.55 -9.25 -14.40
N TYR A 56 -5.79 -9.12 -13.92
CA TYR A 56 -6.10 -8.19 -12.83
C TYR A 56 -5.86 -8.82 -11.45
N LEU A 57 -6.31 -10.07 -11.25
CA LEU A 57 -6.32 -10.73 -9.95
C LEU A 57 -4.97 -11.34 -9.56
N PHE A 58 -4.21 -11.85 -10.53
CA PHE A 58 -2.94 -12.53 -10.33
C PHE A 58 -1.78 -11.79 -11.01
N THR A 59 -1.88 -10.47 -11.11
CA THR A 59 -0.73 -9.64 -11.48
C THR A 59 0.35 -9.70 -10.42
N ASP A 60 1.61 -9.67 -10.85
CA ASP A 60 2.71 -9.23 -9.99
C ASP A 60 2.55 -7.72 -9.73
N HIS A 61 2.31 -7.34 -8.48
CA HIS A 61 2.24 -5.95 -8.04
C HIS A 61 3.37 -5.66 -7.06
N ASP A 62 4.53 -5.24 -7.57
CA ASP A 62 5.74 -4.97 -6.75
C ASP A 62 6.13 -6.15 -5.83
N GLY A 63 6.03 -7.38 -6.34
CA GLY A 63 6.29 -8.60 -5.58
C GLY A 63 5.11 -9.12 -4.77
N HIS A 64 3.91 -8.58 -4.96
CA HIS A 64 2.69 -9.01 -4.26
C HIS A 64 1.72 -9.75 -5.17
N VAL A 65 1.09 -10.81 -4.64
CA VAL A 65 -0.04 -11.53 -5.26
C VAL A 65 -1.21 -11.46 -4.29
N MET A 66 -2.19 -10.61 -4.59
CA MET A 66 -3.23 -10.20 -3.66
C MET A 66 -4.62 -10.12 -4.33
N PRO A 67 -5.14 -11.24 -4.87
CA PRO A 67 -6.36 -11.25 -5.69
C PRO A 67 -7.58 -10.66 -4.97
N ALA A 68 -7.77 -10.94 -3.68
CA ALA A 68 -8.91 -10.40 -2.94
C ALA A 68 -8.74 -8.90 -2.62
N ALA A 69 -7.51 -8.41 -2.44
CA ALA A 69 -7.24 -6.99 -2.26
C ALA A 69 -7.57 -6.20 -3.54
N PHE A 70 -7.11 -6.70 -4.69
CA PHE A 70 -7.44 -6.13 -6.00
C PHE A 70 -8.93 -6.18 -6.29
N LEU A 71 -9.60 -7.30 -6.00
CA LEU A 71 -11.04 -7.44 -6.22
C LEU A 71 -11.84 -6.46 -5.36
N LEU A 72 -11.51 -6.34 -4.07
CA LEU A 72 -12.18 -5.41 -3.16
C LEU A 72 -11.90 -3.95 -3.55
N GLY A 73 -10.63 -3.60 -3.77
CA GLY A 73 -10.22 -2.24 -4.15
C GLY A 73 -10.82 -1.82 -5.49
N GLY A 74 -10.71 -2.67 -6.51
CA GLY A 74 -11.28 -2.41 -7.84
C GLY A 74 -12.81 -2.39 -7.85
N GLY A 75 -13.46 -3.23 -7.04
CA GLY A 75 -14.91 -3.19 -6.84
C GLY A 75 -15.37 -1.85 -6.26
N ILE A 76 -14.71 -1.37 -5.20
CA ILE A 76 -14.97 -0.06 -4.60
C ILE A 76 -14.76 1.05 -5.64
N THR A 77 -13.64 1.02 -6.36
CA THR A 77 -13.30 2.03 -7.37
C THR A 77 -14.31 2.06 -8.53
N ARG A 78 -14.78 0.92 -9.01
CA ARG A 78 -15.79 0.86 -10.08
C ARG A 78 -17.15 1.40 -9.65
N LEU A 79 -17.54 1.16 -8.39
CA LEU A 79 -18.82 1.64 -7.86
C LEU A 79 -18.79 3.15 -7.59
N ALA A 80 -17.65 3.69 -7.18
CA ALA A 80 -17.51 5.11 -6.87
C ALA A 80 -16.11 5.63 -7.28
N PRO A 81 -15.88 5.90 -8.57
CA PRO A 81 -14.57 6.30 -9.08
C PRO A 81 -14.05 7.58 -8.43
N LEU A 82 -12.82 7.53 -7.91
CA LEU A 82 -12.15 8.65 -7.23
C LEU A 82 -12.92 9.24 -6.02
N VAL A 83 -13.87 8.49 -5.44
CA VAL A 83 -14.61 8.92 -4.23
C VAL A 83 -13.98 8.29 -2.99
N TRP A 84 -13.13 9.06 -2.29
CA TRP A 84 -12.35 8.59 -1.12
C TRP A 84 -13.18 8.06 0.06
N THR A 85 -14.44 8.49 0.20
CA THR A 85 -15.33 8.05 1.29
C THR A 85 -15.40 6.54 1.41
N TRP A 86 -15.48 5.81 0.30
CA TRP A 86 -15.64 4.36 0.31
C TRP A 86 -14.35 3.58 0.65
N PRO A 87 -13.17 3.94 0.10
CA PRO A 87 -11.89 3.53 0.66
C PRO A 87 -11.80 3.73 2.18
N ALA A 88 -12.12 4.93 2.67
CA ALA A 88 -12.07 5.24 4.10
C ALA A 88 -13.04 4.37 4.94
N VAL A 89 -14.26 4.13 4.47
CA VAL A 89 -15.21 3.20 5.11
C VAL A 89 -14.67 1.77 5.14
N SER A 90 -14.06 1.31 4.04
CA SER A 90 -13.47 -0.04 3.97
C SER A 90 -12.36 -0.24 5.00
N LEU A 91 -11.53 0.78 5.24
CA LEU A 91 -10.51 0.77 6.30
C LEU A 91 -11.13 0.52 7.67
N LEU A 92 -12.23 1.21 8.00
CA LEU A 92 -12.89 1.08 9.29
C LEU A 92 -13.57 -0.28 9.48
N VAL A 93 -14.20 -0.80 8.43
CA VAL A 93 -14.81 -2.14 8.45
C VAL A 93 -13.74 -3.21 8.66
N LEU A 94 -12.66 -3.18 7.90
CA LEU A 94 -11.57 -4.14 8.02
C LEU A 94 -10.85 -4.02 9.38
N GLN A 95 -10.66 -2.80 9.90
CA GLN A 95 -10.10 -2.55 11.23
C GLN A 95 -11.00 -3.12 12.33
N LEU A 96 -12.33 -2.94 12.23
CA LEU A 96 -13.28 -3.53 13.18
C LEU A 96 -13.17 -5.05 13.19
N VAL A 97 -13.12 -5.69 12.02
CA VAL A 97 -12.96 -7.15 11.91
C VAL A 97 -11.65 -7.61 12.55
N ALA A 98 -10.53 -6.92 12.29
CA ALA A 98 -9.24 -7.23 12.89
C ALA A 98 -9.24 -7.07 14.42
N SER A 99 -9.85 -5.99 14.94
CA SER A 99 -9.96 -5.73 16.38
C SER A 99 -10.87 -6.74 17.09
N LEU A 100 -11.98 -7.15 16.48
CA LEU A 100 -12.87 -8.18 17.02
C LEU A 100 -12.21 -9.57 17.02
N ALA A 101 -11.47 -9.92 15.95
CA ALA A 101 -10.69 -11.15 15.89
C ALA A 101 -9.61 -11.18 16.98
N LEU A 102 -8.92 -10.07 17.22
CA LEU A 102 -7.96 -9.95 18.32
C LEU A 102 -8.64 -10.07 19.68
N LEU A 103 -9.74 -9.37 19.92
CA LEU A 103 -10.50 -9.47 21.18
C LEU A 103 -10.92 -10.92 21.46
N ARG A 104 -11.39 -11.63 20.44
CA ARG A 104 -11.71 -13.06 20.51
C ARG A 104 -10.48 -13.88 20.93
N ALA A 105 -9.34 -13.66 20.28
CA ALA A 105 -8.11 -14.39 20.61
C ALA A 105 -7.62 -14.12 22.04
N LEU A 106 -7.63 -12.85 22.46
CA LEU A 106 -7.28 -12.47 23.82
C LEU A 106 -8.26 -13.07 24.84
N HIS A 107 -9.55 -13.10 24.54
CA HIS A 107 -10.56 -13.75 25.37
C HIS A 107 -10.32 -15.26 25.50
N VAL A 108 -9.95 -15.94 24.41
CA VAL A 108 -9.58 -17.36 24.44
C VAL A 108 -8.37 -17.59 25.36
N ILE A 109 -7.39 -16.69 25.38
CA ILE A 109 -6.19 -16.84 26.22
C ILE A 109 -6.47 -16.51 27.69
N LEU A 110 -7.11 -15.37 27.97
CA LEU A 110 -7.21 -14.76 29.31
C LEU A 110 -8.60 -14.84 29.95
N GLY A 111 -9.65 -15.13 29.19
CA GLY A 111 -11.04 -14.96 29.61
C GLY A 111 -11.43 -13.49 29.83
N TRP A 112 -12.61 -13.22 30.38
CA TRP A 112 -13.09 -11.86 30.71
C TRP A 112 -12.44 -11.26 31.98
N ARG A 113 -11.13 -11.48 32.16
CA ARG A 113 -10.36 -10.91 33.26
C ARG A 113 -9.92 -9.48 32.90
N PRO A 114 -9.89 -8.51 33.84
CA PRO A 114 -9.48 -7.13 33.54
C PRO A 114 -8.10 -7.03 32.88
N VAL A 115 -7.21 -7.97 33.16
CA VAL A 115 -5.86 -8.04 32.57
C VAL A 115 -5.86 -8.20 31.04
N LEU A 116 -6.98 -8.64 30.44
CA LEU A 116 -7.18 -8.69 28.99
C LEU A 116 -7.09 -7.30 28.34
N LEU A 117 -7.50 -6.26 29.07
CA LEU A 117 -7.51 -4.90 28.55
C LEU A 117 -6.09 -4.38 28.27
N VAL A 118 -5.06 -4.91 28.94
CA VAL A 118 -3.65 -4.47 28.74
C VAL A 118 -3.16 -4.74 27.31
N PRO A 119 -3.12 -6.01 26.81
CA PRO A 119 -2.71 -6.27 25.43
C PRO A 119 -3.69 -5.70 24.41
N LEU A 120 -4.98 -5.57 24.75
CA LEU A 120 -5.97 -4.96 23.86
C LEU A 120 -5.67 -3.46 23.66
N VAL A 121 -5.48 -2.70 24.74
CA VAL A 121 -5.12 -1.26 24.66
C VAL A 121 -3.83 -1.08 23.89
N PHE A 122 -2.81 -1.91 24.15
CA PHE A 122 -1.56 -1.86 23.40
C PHE A 122 -1.78 -2.00 21.89
N ALA A 123 -2.46 -3.08 21.46
CA ALA A 123 -2.67 -3.34 20.03
C ALA A 123 -3.56 -2.27 19.36
N LEU A 124 -4.57 -1.77 20.06
CA LEU A 124 -5.52 -0.79 19.51
C LEU A 124 -4.85 0.57 19.26
N PHE A 125 -4.01 1.03 20.19
CA PHE A 125 -3.48 2.39 20.21
C PHE A 125 -1.99 2.49 19.84
N THR A 126 -1.24 1.41 19.72
CA THR A 126 0.18 1.51 19.34
C THR A 126 0.37 2.17 17.96
N PRO A 127 1.33 3.10 17.80
CA PRO A 127 1.60 3.75 16.52
C PRO A 127 2.17 2.82 15.45
N LEU A 128 2.63 1.61 15.80
CA LEU A 128 3.15 0.61 14.86
C LEU A 128 2.16 0.26 13.73
N THR A 129 0.87 0.40 13.99
CA THR A 129 -0.20 0.06 13.04
C THR A 129 -0.74 1.27 12.29
N VAL A 130 -0.25 2.48 12.61
CA VAL A 130 -0.77 3.74 12.03
C VAL A 130 -0.45 3.85 10.54
N PRO A 131 0.81 3.68 10.09
CA PRO A 131 1.14 3.83 8.67
C PRO A 131 0.47 2.78 7.77
N ALA A 132 0.44 1.52 8.22
CA ALA A 132 -0.19 0.43 7.48
C ALA A 132 -1.73 0.58 7.37
N PHE A 133 -2.36 1.27 8.31
CA PHE A 133 -3.79 1.57 8.26
C PHE A 133 -4.11 2.80 7.40
N ALA A 134 -3.27 3.84 7.44
CA ALA A 134 -3.55 5.12 6.80
C ALA A 134 -3.48 5.05 5.27
N TRP A 135 -2.59 4.23 4.74
CA TRP A 135 -2.44 3.97 3.30
C TRP A 135 -3.38 2.85 2.87
N TRP A 136 -4.35 3.16 2.01
CA TRP A 136 -5.45 2.25 1.68
C TRP A 136 -5.01 0.93 1.04
N ALA A 137 -4.18 0.97 0.00
CA ALA A 137 -3.65 -0.22 -0.65
C ALA A 137 -2.89 -1.13 0.34
N ALA A 138 -2.07 -0.55 1.22
CA ALA A 138 -1.39 -1.31 2.26
C ALA A 138 -2.39 -1.92 3.26
N ALA A 139 -3.41 -1.17 3.67
CA ALA A 139 -4.41 -1.62 4.63
C ALA A 139 -5.31 -2.73 4.08
N LEU A 140 -5.62 -2.72 2.78
CA LEU A 140 -6.32 -3.82 2.10
C LEU A 140 -5.60 -5.15 2.30
N ASN A 141 -4.27 -5.14 2.41
CA ASN A 141 -3.47 -6.33 2.68
C ASN A 141 -3.36 -6.60 4.19
N TYR A 142 -2.95 -5.59 4.96
CA TYR A 142 -2.61 -5.76 6.37
C TYR A 142 -3.83 -6.06 7.26
N LEU A 143 -4.97 -5.39 7.07
CA LEU A 143 -6.10 -5.57 8.00
C LEU A 143 -6.70 -6.98 7.93
N PRO A 144 -6.93 -7.59 6.74
CA PRO A 144 -7.30 -9.00 6.64
C PRO A 144 -6.24 -9.95 7.19
N LEU A 145 -4.95 -9.68 6.95
CA LEU A 145 -3.83 -10.44 7.55
C LEU A 145 -3.93 -10.44 9.09
N LEU A 146 -4.14 -9.28 9.72
CA LEU A 146 -4.25 -9.15 11.18
C LEU A 146 -5.48 -9.90 11.73
N ALA A 147 -6.61 -9.81 11.02
CA ALA A 147 -7.82 -10.55 11.37
C ALA A 147 -7.58 -12.07 11.30
N ALA A 148 -7.02 -12.56 10.20
CA ALA A 148 -6.69 -13.96 10.00
C ALA A 148 -5.69 -14.46 11.04
N LEU A 149 -4.63 -13.70 11.34
CA LEU A 149 -3.61 -14.06 12.33
C LEU A 149 -4.22 -14.31 13.71
N ALA A 150 -5.06 -13.38 14.18
CA ALA A 150 -5.74 -13.51 15.46
C ALA A 150 -6.77 -14.66 15.45
N TRP A 151 -7.55 -14.79 14.37
CA TRP A 151 -8.58 -15.82 14.24
C TRP A 151 -7.98 -17.23 14.25
N VAL A 152 -6.96 -17.47 13.43
CA VAL A 152 -6.27 -18.76 13.33
C VAL A 152 -5.59 -19.12 14.65
N THR A 153 -4.99 -18.14 15.34
CA THR A 153 -4.39 -18.38 16.66
C THR A 153 -5.45 -18.79 17.69
N ALA A 154 -6.60 -18.11 17.73
CA ALA A 154 -7.70 -18.47 18.62
C ALA A 154 -8.23 -19.88 18.31
N ASP A 155 -8.41 -20.21 17.02
CA ASP A 155 -8.89 -21.51 16.56
C ASP A 155 -7.90 -22.63 16.85
N ALA A 156 -6.60 -22.42 16.65
CA ALA A 156 -5.55 -23.37 17.01
C ALA A 156 -5.59 -23.68 18.52
N ILE A 157 -5.71 -22.66 19.36
CA ILE A 157 -5.83 -22.84 20.82
C ILE A 157 -7.10 -23.62 21.17
N LEU A 158 -8.24 -23.26 20.60
CA LEU A 158 -9.51 -23.92 20.87
C LEU A 158 -9.55 -25.36 20.36
N LEU A 159 -8.95 -25.65 19.20
CA LEU A 159 -8.79 -26.99 18.67
C LEU A 159 -7.94 -27.86 19.62
N VAL A 160 -6.78 -27.36 20.07
CA VAL A 160 -5.90 -28.11 20.99
C VAL A 160 -6.56 -28.33 22.37
N ARG A 161 -7.39 -27.39 22.82
CA ARG A 161 -8.11 -27.48 24.10
C ARG A 161 -9.33 -28.39 24.04
N THR A 162 -10.15 -28.29 22.99
CA THR A 162 -11.48 -28.93 22.91
C THR A 162 -11.53 -30.16 22.00
N GLY A 163 -10.62 -30.29 21.04
CA GLY A 163 -10.65 -31.32 20.00
C GLY A 163 -11.73 -31.11 18.93
N ASN A 164 -12.52 -30.04 19.01
CA ASN A 164 -13.62 -29.79 18.06
C ASN A 164 -13.07 -29.39 16.68
N ARG A 165 -13.33 -30.23 15.67
CA ARG A 165 -12.84 -30.06 14.30
C ARG A 165 -13.36 -28.82 13.59
N ARG A 166 -14.45 -28.19 14.07
CA ARG A 166 -14.93 -26.92 13.50
C ARG A 166 -13.84 -25.86 13.46
N TYR A 167 -12.99 -25.81 14.48
CA TYR A 167 -11.89 -24.83 14.56
C TYR A 167 -10.77 -25.10 13.56
N ALA A 168 -10.61 -26.35 13.10
CA ALA A 168 -9.71 -26.64 11.99
C ALA A 168 -10.27 -26.06 10.68
N ALA A 169 -11.57 -26.21 10.44
CA ALA A 169 -12.22 -25.67 9.24
C ALA A 169 -12.26 -24.14 9.24
N THR A 170 -12.72 -23.51 10.32
CA THR A 170 -12.79 -22.04 10.41
C THR A 170 -11.39 -21.42 10.42
N GLY A 171 -10.40 -22.07 11.04
CA GLY A 171 -9.01 -21.64 11.00
C GLY A 171 -8.43 -21.72 9.58
N LEU A 172 -8.68 -22.80 8.86
CA LEU A 172 -8.23 -22.95 7.47
C LEU A 172 -8.87 -21.91 6.54
N LEU A 173 -10.17 -21.65 6.68
CA LEU A 173 -10.87 -20.64 5.87
C LEU A 173 -10.37 -19.23 6.18
N ALA A 174 -10.14 -18.89 7.45
CA ALA A 174 -9.56 -17.61 7.82
C ALA A 174 -8.12 -17.45 7.30
N TYR A 175 -7.33 -18.54 7.31
CA TYR A 175 -5.99 -18.56 6.76
C TYR A 175 -5.97 -18.35 5.24
N LEU A 176 -6.83 -19.06 4.51
CA LEU A 176 -7.02 -18.84 3.07
C LEU A 176 -7.43 -17.40 2.77
N GLY A 177 -8.38 -16.86 3.53
CA GLY A 177 -8.76 -15.45 3.44
C GLY A 177 -7.56 -14.52 3.61
N GLY A 178 -6.71 -14.75 4.62
CA GLY A 178 -5.47 -14.00 4.81
C GLY A 178 -4.52 -14.06 3.60
N LEU A 179 -4.29 -15.26 3.05
CA LEU A 179 -3.42 -15.45 1.88
C LEU A 179 -3.94 -14.72 0.63
N LEU A 180 -5.25 -14.74 0.39
CA LEU A 180 -5.86 -14.07 -0.77
C LEU A 180 -5.69 -12.55 -0.74
N PHE A 181 -5.48 -11.95 0.43
CA PHE A 181 -5.19 -10.53 0.59
C PHE A 181 -3.70 -10.22 0.70
N PHE A 182 -2.87 -11.14 1.22
CA PHE A 182 -1.46 -10.84 1.42
C PHE A 182 -0.61 -12.11 1.54
N GLU A 183 0.44 -12.23 0.73
CA GLU A 183 1.36 -13.37 0.80
C GLU A 183 2.11 -13.46 2.14
N LYS A 184 2.31 -12.31 2.83
CA LYS A 184 2.87 -12.27 4.20
C LYS A 184 2.04 -13.10 5.20
N ALA A 185 0.77 -13.42 4.89
CA ALA A 185 -0.05 -14.31 5.68
C ALA A 185 0.57 -15.70 5.87
N ALA A 186 1.52 -16.13 5.02
CA ALA A 186 2.29 -17.36 5.21
C ALA A 186 2.98 -17.47 6.59
N VAL A 187 3.15 -16.37 7.33
CA VAL A 187 3.69 -16.37 8.70
C VAL A 187 2.68 -16.88 9.75
N ILE A 188 1.37 -16.78 9.49
CA ILE A 188 0.28 -17.09 10.44
C ILE A 188 0.41 -18.49 11.06
N PRO A 189 0.69 -19.57 10.31
CA PRO A 189 0.78 -20.91 10.88
C PRO A 189 1.89 -21.01 11.93
N PHE A 190 3.03 -20.38 11.67
CA PHE A 190 4.18 -20.35 12.58
C PHE A 190 3.86 -19.56 13.85
N VAL A 191 3.19 -18.41 13.73
CA VAL A 191 2.74 -17.60 14.87
C VAL A 191 1.71 -18.38 15.70
N ALA A 192 0.68 -18.92 15.06
CA ALA A 192 -0.40 -19.65 15.74
C ALA A 192 0.15 -20.89 16.47
N PHE A 193 1.06 -21.64 15.84
CA PHE A 193 1.73 -22.78 16.47
C PHE A 193 2.57 -22.33 17.66
N THR A 194 3.38 -21.28 17.51
CA THR A 194 4.26 -20.73 18.54
C THR A 194 3.46 -20.23 19.75
N VAL A 195 2.44 -19.40 19.53
CA VAL A 195 1.57 -18.88 20.60
C VAL A 195 0.87 -20.03 21.32
N THR A 196 0.34 -21.01 20.59
CA THR A 196 -0.32 -22.18 21.20
C THR A 196 0.67 -23.03 22.01
N ALA A 197 1.89 -23.25 21.51
CA ALA A 197 2.92 -24.00 22.21
C ALA A 197 3.42 -23.28 23.46
N LEU A 198 3.69 -21.98 23.37
CA LEU A 198 4.08 -21.15 24.50
C LEU A 198 2.98 -21.11 25.57
N LEU A 199 1.71 -21.05 25.18
CA LEU A 199 0.59 -21.12 26.11
C LEU A 199 0.56 -22.45 26.89
N GLN A 200 0.88 -23.57 26.24
CA GLN A 200 1.03 -24.86 26.93
C GLN A 200 2.27 -24.89 27.83
N HIS A 201 3.38 -24.30 27.39
CA HIS A 201 4.65 -24.23 28.12
C HIS A 201 4.51 -23.44 29.43
N VAL A 202 3.94 -22.24 29.37
CA VAL A 202 3.72 -21.40 30.56
C VAL A 202 2.69 -22.01 31.51
N SER A 203 1.72 -22.78 30.98
CA SER A 203 0.72 -23.50 31.78
C SER A 203 1.26 -24.74 32.49
N GLY A 204 2.56 -25.03 32.43
CA GLY A 204 3.13 -26.16 33.16
C GLY A 204 3.10 -27.51 32.43
N ARG A 205 2.56 -27.59 31.21
CA ARG A 205 2.26 -28.87 30.56
C ARG A 205 3.52 -29.49 29.91
N PRO A 206 3.80 -30.79 30.12
CA PRO A 206 4.95 -31.45 29.52
C PRO A 206 4.76 -31.64 28.00
N GLY A 207 5.86 -31.54 27.26
CA GLY A 207 5.89 -31.72 25.80
C GLY A 207 4.97 -30.78 25.02
N PRO A 208 5.07 -29.44 25.20
CA PRO A 208 4.14 -28.47 24.60
C PRO A 208 4.08 -28.62 23.08
N LEU A 209 5.23 -28.71 22.40
CA LEU A 209 5.34 -28.86 20.94
C LEU A 209 4.63 -30.13 20.45
N ARG A 210 4.98 -31.29 21.02
CA ARG A 210 4.40 -32.59 20.66
C ARG A 210 2.88 -32.61 20.86
N ARG A 211 2.38 -31.96 21.92
CA ARG A 211 0.95 -31.88 22.21
C ARG A 211 0.21 -31.00 21.20
N VAL A 212 0.74 -29.82 20.89
CA VAL A 212 0.14 -28.89 19.91
C VAL A 212 0.12 -29.52 18.52
N TRP A 213 1.20 -30.19 18.11
CA TRP A 213 1.25 -30.93 16.87
C TRP A 213 0.19 -32.03 16.82
N ARG A 214 0.19 -32.96 17.79
CA ARG A 214 -0.73 -34.11 17.78
C ARG A 214 -2.21 -33.72 17.85
N ARG A 215 -2.56 -32.73 18.69
CA ARG A 215 -3.96 -32.30 18.86
C ARG A 215 -4.42 -31.32 17.78
N GLY A 216 -3.49 -30.59 17.16
CA GLY A 216 -3.79 -29.63 16.10
C GLY A 216 -3.60 -30.16 14.69
N ARG A 217 -3.23 -31.45 14.50
CA ARG A 217 -2.93 -32.04 13.17
C ARG A 217 -3.98 -31.77 12.09
N ALA A 218 -5.25 -31.72 12.49
CA ALA A 218 -6.38 -31.46 11.59
C ALA A 218 -6.37 -30.03 11.00
N LEU A 219 -5.69 -29.08 11.65
CA LEU A 219 -5.44 -27.73 11.15
C LEU A 219 -4.06 -27.63 10.50
N TRP A 220 -3.02 -28.18 11.13
CA TRP A 220 -1.64 -28.02 10.65
C TRP A 220 -1.38 -28.63 9.29
N LEU A 221 -1.88 -29.84 9.03
CA LEU A 221 -1.64 -30.50 7.73
C LEU A 221 -2.28 -29.74 6.56
N PRO A 222 -3.59 -29.36 6.61
CA PRO A 222 -4.17 -28.55 5.55
C PRO A 222 -3.53 -27.18 5.40
N VAL A 223 -3.19 -26.52 6.51
CA VAL A 223 -2.55 -25.20 6.48
C VAL A 223 -1.16 -25.27 5.82
N LEU A 224 -0.34 -26.28 6.16
CA LEU A 224 0.96 -26.49 5.50
C LEU A 224 0.81 -26.81 4.02
N GLY A 225 -0.17 -27.65 3.66
CA GLY A 225 -0.49 -27.94 2.26
C GLY A 225 -0.90 -26.69 1.48
N LEU A 226 -1.72 -25.83 2.09
CA LEU A 226 -2.12 -24.56 1.50
C LEU A 226 -0.95 -23.58 1.39
N THR A 227 -0.07 -23.51 2.39
CA THR A 227 1.16 -22.71 2.30
C THR A 227 2.04 -23.17 1.14
N ALA A 228 2.22 -24.48 0.96
CA ALA A 228 3.02 -25.02 -0.13
C ALA A 228 2.39 -24.72 -1.50
N ALA A 229 1.08 -24.88 -1.64
CA ALA A 229 0.35 -24.53 -2.86
C ALA A 229 0.44 -23.03 -3.17
N TRP A 230 0.31 -22.17 -2.16
CA TRP A 230 0.45 -20.73 -2.33
C TRP A 230 1.88 -20.32 -2.67
N ALA A 231 2.89 -20.96 -2.08
CA ALA A 231 4.29 -20.72 -2.43
C ALA A 231 4.58 -21.10 -3.89
N ALA A 232 4.03 -22.22 -4.37
CA ALA A 232 4.15 -22.61 -5.77
C ALA A 232 3.47 -21.60 -6.72
N LEU A 233 2.27 -21.12 -6.36
CA LEU A 233 1.58 -20.06 -7.10
C LEU A 233 2.39 -18.77 -7.12
N TYR A 234 2.90 -18.33 -5.97
CA TYR A 234 3.71 -17.13 -5.84
C TYR A 234 4.95 -17.19 -6.74
N LEU A 235 5.69 -18.31 -6.70
CA LEU A 235 6.88 -18.50 -7.53
C LEU A 235 6.57 -18.60 -9.04
N ALA A 236 5.34 -18.97 -9.41
CA ALA A 236 4.91 -19.00 -10.80
C ALA A 236 4.46 -17.63 -11.34
N VAL A 237 4.02 -16.73 -10.46
CA VAL A 237 3.47 -15.42 -10.81
C VAL A 237 4.49 -14.29 -10.63
N VAL A 238 5.23 -14.31 -9.51
CA VAL A 238 6.11 -13.21 -9.12
C VAL A 238 7.52 -13.43 -9.64
N ASP A 239 8.01 -12.45 -10.39
CA ASP A 239 9.37 -12.48 -10.95
C ASP A 239 10.34 -11.73 -10.03
N GLN A 240 10.60 -12.28 -8.85
CA GLN A 240 11.50 -11.66 -7.87
C GLN A 240 12.97 -11.91 -8.22
N ARG A 241 13.58 -11.04 -9.03
CA ARG A 241 14.99 -11.17 -9.46
C ARG A 241 16.02 -10.45 -8.60
N ARG A 242 15.60 -9.65 -7.61
CA ARG A 242 16.53 -8.81 -6.82
C ARG A 242 16.62 -9.27 -5.37
N TRP A 243 17.84 -9.63 -5.00
CA TRP A 243 18.29 -9.85 -3.62
C TRP A 243 19.57 -9.06 -3.42
N SER A 244 19.64 -8.30 -2.33
CA SER A 244 20.83 -7.59 -1.90
C SER A 244 21.75 -8.53 -1.13
N GLY A 245 23.02 -8.57 -1.54
CA GLY A 245 24.10 -9.17 -0.75
C GLY A 245 24.72 -8.21 0.27
N ASP A 246 24.22 -6.97 0.37
CA ASP A 246 24.75 -5.94 1.26
C ASP A 246 24.22 -6.15 2.69
N LEU A 247 24.96 -6.96 3.45
CA LEU A 247 24.64 -7.28 4.83
C LEU A 247 24.82 -6.08 5.77
N ALA A 248 25.71 -5.13 5.43
CA ALA A 248 25.93 -3.93 6.24
C ALA A 248 24.71 -3.01 6.15
N MET A 249 24.24 -2.71 4.94
CA MET A 249 23.01 -1.95 4.74
C MET A 249 21.78 -2.65 5.35
N THR A 250 21.70 -3.97 5.23
CA THR A 250 20.63 -4.77 5.86
C THR A 250 20.64 -4.63 7.38
N TRP A 251 21.83 -4.67 7.99
CA TRP A 251 21.99 -4.45 9.43
C TRP A 251 21.62 -3.03 9.86
N ASP A 252 22.03 -2.02 9.10
CA ASP A 252 21.72 -0.62 9.39
C ASP A 252 20.21 -0.38 9.34
N LEU A 253 19.52 -0.91 8.33
CA LEU A 253 18.05 -0.87 8.23
C LEU A 253 17.38 -1.58 9.41
N LEU A 254 17.86 -2.77 9.78
CA LEU A 254 17.32 -3.54 10.91
C LEU A 254 17.50 -2.80 12.23
N SER A 255 18.71 -2.27 12.49
CA SER A 255 19.03 -1.47 13.66
C SER A 255 18.17 -0.20 13.71
N ARG A 256 18.01 0.49 12.58
CA ARG A 256 17.19 1.70 12.46
C ARG A 256 15.72 1.42 12.76
N SER A 257 15.17 0.33 12.23
CA SER A 257 13.79 -0.08 12.51
C SER A 257 13.55 -0.38 13.97
N VAL A 258 14.47 -1.07 14.65
CA VAL A 258 14.35 -1.36 16.09
C VAL A 258 14.43 -0.08 16.91
N THR A 259 15.50 0.71 16.70
CA THR A 259 15.80 1.89 17.53
C THR A 259 14.83 3.04 17.29
N HIS A 260 14.48 3.33 16.04
CA HIS A 260 13.66 4.49 15.68
C HIS A 260 12.18 4.15 15.47
N GLY A 261 11.85 2.86 15.28
CA GLY A 261 10.49 2.39 15.05
C GLY A 261 9.91 1.60 16.23
N ILE A 262 10.40 0.38 16.44
CA ILE A 262 9.81 -0.58 17.39
C ILE A 262 9.85 -0.04 18.82
N VAL A 263 11.05 0.31 19.31
CA VAL A 263 11.24 0.65 20.73
C VAL A 263 10.43 1.88 21.15
N PRO A 264 10.44 3.02 20.42
CA PRO A 264 9.62 4.18 20.79
C PRO A 264 8.12 3.86 20.77
N ALA A 265 7.67 3.08 19.78
CA ALA A 265 6.26 2.75 19.64
C ALA A 265 5.72 1.83 20.75
N LEU A 266 6.59 1.11 21.48
CA LEU A 266 6.22 0.39 22.71
C LEU A 266 5.72 1.32 23.82
N ALA A 267 6.13 2.58 23.81
CA ALA A 267 5.69 3.61 24.75
C ALA A 267 4.74 4.66 24.13
N GLY A 268 4.24 4.41 22.91
CA GLY A 268 3.37 5.34 22.19
C GLY A 268 4.10 6.42 21.38
N GLY A 269 5.43 6.37 21.27
CA GLY A 269 6.23 7.20 20.35
C GLY A 269 6.03 6.81 18.87
N PRO A 270 6.68 7.44 17.88
CA PRO A 270 7.84 8.35 17.98
C PRO A 270 7.54 9.82 18.31
N TRP A 271 6.27 10.24 18.45
CA TRP A 271 5.82 11.64 18.65
C TRP A 271 6.12 12.62 17.51
N GLN A 272 7.11 12.36 16.66
CA GLN A 272 7.42 13.15 15.47
C GLN A 272 7.50 12.25 14.23
N TRP A 273 6.89 12.75 13.17
CA TRP A 273 6.86 12.12 11.85
C TRP A 273 7.22 13.18 10.82
N GLN A 274 7.99 12.77 9.81
CA GLN A 274 8.36 13.62 8.69
C GLN A 274 7.94 12.96 7.38
N ARG A 275 7.78 13.80 6.35
CA ARG A 275 7.42 13.40 5.00
C ARG A 275 7.99 14.40 4.00
N TRP A 276 8.45 13.89 2.87
CA TRP A 276 8.59 14.66 1.62
C TRP A 276 7.65 14.00 0.60
N ALA A 277 6.83 14.77 -0.11
CA ALA A 277 5.98 14.19 -1.15
C ALA A 277 6.85 13.68 -2.33
N PRO A 278 6.52 12.54 -2.96
CA PRO A 278 5.39 11.65 -2.72
C PRO A 278 5.74 10.44 -1.83
N ALA A 279 6.66 10.55 -0.86
CA ALA A 279 6.97 9.44 0.05
C ALA A 279 5.91 9.26 1.15
N SER A 280 5.87 8.08 1.78
CA SER A 280 5.07 7.83 2.99
C SER A 280 5.76 8.41 4.21
N PRO A 281 5.04 8.90 5.24
CA PRO A 281 5.66 9.41 6.47
C PRO A 281 6.58 8.39 7.15
N TRP A 282 7.67 8.86 7.74
CA TRP A 282 8.59 8.05 8.55
C TRP A 282 8.81 8.62 9.95
N ALA A 283 9.12 7.73 10.88
CA ALA A 283 9.32 8.03 12.29
C ALA A 283 10.64 8.77 12.54
N VAL A 284 10.59 9.91 13.24
CA VAL A 284 11.80 10.66 13.66
C VAL A 284 11.74 10.90 15.17
N PRO A 285 11.92 9.85 16.00
CA PRO A 285 11.73 9.98 17.44
C PRO A 285 12.75 10.94 18.07
N PRO A 286 12.30 11.94 18.86
CA PRO A 286 13.22 12.72 19.68
C PRO A 286 13.86 11.84 20.76
N ALA A 287 15.00 12.26 21.30
CA ALA A 287 15.75 11.49 22.30
C ALA A 287 14.89 11.07 23.52
N GLY A 288 13.94 11.91 23.92
CA GLY A 288 12.97 11.57 24.97
C GLY A 288 12.08 10.37 24.64
N ALA A 289 11.59 10.26 23.39
CA ALA A 289 10.77 9.12 22.97
C ALA A 289 11.58 7.83 22.94
N LEU A 290 12.84 7.89 22.49
CA LEU A 290 13.78 6.77 22.54
C LEU A 290 14.00 6.30 23.98
N ALA A 291 14.32 7.23 24.90
CA ALA A 291 14.58 6.94 26.30
C ALA A 291 13.37 6.30 26.99
N VAL A 292 12.18 6.89 26.83
CA VAL A 292 10.93 6.34 27.40
C VAL A 292 10.61 4.96 26.82
N GLY A 293 10.83 4.75 25.52
CA GLY A 293 10.67 3.45 24.87
C GLY A 293 11.56 2.37 25.49
N TRP A 294 12.85 2.65 25.67
CA TRP A 294 13.79 1.72 26.30
C TRP A 294 13.47 1.47 27.77
N ILE A 295 13.08 2.49 28.53
CA ILE A 295 12.63 2.35 29.93
C ILE A 295 11.39 1.46 30.00
N ALA A 296 10.40 1.67 29.12
CA ALA A 296 9.19 0.86 29.07
C ALA A 296 9.49 -0.60 28.72
N LEU A 297 10.37 -0.86 27.75
CA LEU A 297 10.81 -2.19 27.39
C LEU A 297 11.57 -2.87 28.54
N ALA A 298 12.54 -2.19 29.14
CA ALA A 298 13.31 -2.71 30.28
C ALA A 298 12.40 -3.02 31.48
N ALA A 299 11.43 -2.14 31.77
CA ALA A 299 10.43 -2.36 32.82
C ALA A 299 9.53 -3.56 32.50
N ALA A 300 9.03 -3.70 31.26
CA ALA A 300 8.21 -4.84 30.85
C ALA A 300 8.97 -6.16 30.98
N VAL A 301 10.23 -6.22 30.52
CA VAL A 301 11.10 -7.40 30.64
C VAL A 301 11.36 -7.72 32.11
N THR A 302 11.79 -6.73 32.90
CA THR A 302 12.17 -6.93 34.31
C THR A 302 10.95 -7.35 35.14
N ILE A 303 9.83 -6.65 35.04
CA ILE A 303 8.61 -6.96 35.79
C ILE A 303 8.06 -8.33 35.39
N SER A 304 8.06 -8.68 34.11
CA SER A 304 7.57 -9.98 33.66
C SER A 304 8.47 -11.12 34.15
N LEU A 305 9.80 -10.98 34.09
CA LEU A 305 10.75 -12.00 34.56
C LEU A 305 10.72 -12.18 36.09
N LEU A 306 10.59 -11.09 36.84
CA LEU A 306 10.49 -11.11 38.30
C LEU A 306 9.15 -11.69 38.77
N ARG A 307 8.07 -11.44 38.04
CA ARG A 307 6.72 -11.83 38.48
C ARG A 307 6.27 -13.17 37.95
N LYS A 308 6.60 -13.53 36.71
CA LYS A 308 6.05 -14.69 36.01
C LYS A 308 7.06 -15.83 35.90
N GLN A 309 6.54 -17.06 35.89
CA GLN A 309 7.33 -18.25 35.62
C GLN A 309 7.35 -18.57 34.13
N ARG A 310 8.48 -19.12 33.64
CA ARG A 310 8.60 -19.70 32.28
C ARG A 310 8.33 -18.72 31.11
N VAL A 311 8.51 -17.42 31.32
CA VAL A 311 8.26 -16.40 30.28
C VAL A 311 9.46 -16.09 29.39
N GLY A 312 10.65 -16.61 29.70
CA GLY A 312 11.86 -16.37 28.89
C GLY A 312 11.70 -16.79 27.43
N ALA A 313 11.08 -17.95 27.18
CA ALA A 313 10.79 -18.41 25.82
C ALA A 313 9.79 -17.50 25.08
N VAL A 314 8.92 -16.79 25.80
CA VAL A 314 7.96 -15.85 25.20
C VAL A 314 8.69 -14.58 24.73
N TRP A 315 9.65 -14.07 25.51
CA TRP A 315 10.52 -12.97 25.08
C TRP A 315 11.41 -13.35 23.90
N LEU A 316 11.98 -14.57 23.90
CA LEU A 316 12.77 -15.06 22.77
C LEU A 316 11.92 -15.12 21.49
N ALA A 317 10.67 -15.57 21.58
CA ALA A 317 9.75 -15.56 20.44
C ALA A 317 9.39 -14.13 19.98
N ALA A 318 9.22 -13.19 20.92
CA ALA A 318 8.94 -11.79 20.59
C ALA A 318 10.11 -11.14 19.82
N VAL A 319 11.35 -11.30 20.31
CA VAL A 319 12.56 -10.80 19.65
C VAL A 319 12.77 -11.52 18.32
N GLY A 320 12.65 -12.85 18.29
CA GLY A 320 12.79 -13.64 17.08
C GLY A 320 11.82 -13.21 15.98
N TYR A 321 10.54 -12.99 16.31
CA TYR A 321 9.54 -12.51 15.36
C TYR A 321 9.85 -11.10 14.86
N ALA A 322 10.22 -10.19 15.78
CA ALA A 322 10.55 -8.81 15.44
C ALA A 322 11.71 -8.72 14.44
N LEU A 323 12.72 -9.59 14.55
CA LEU A 323 13.84 -9.63 13.60
C LEU A 323 13.49 -10.38 12.32
N ALA A 324 12.90 -11.58 12.44
CA ALA A 324 12.64 -12.46 11.29
C ALA A 324 11.68 -11.86 10.27
N CYS A 325 10.71 -11.04 10.69
CA CYS A 325 9.74 -10.43 9.76
C CYS A 325 10.31 -9.26 8.95
N GLN A 326 11.50 -8.78 9.31
CA GLN A 326 12.13 -7.63 8.66
C GLN A 326 13.25 -8.03 7.71
N VAL A 327 14.00 -9.08 8.05
CA VAL A 327 15.17 -9.53 7.28
C VAL A 327 14.83 -9.79 5.80
N PRO A 328 13.78 -10.55 5.43
CA PRO A 328 13.44 -10.76 4.02
C PRO A 328 13.13 -9.46 3.28
N ILE A 329 12.43 -8.53 3.92
CA ILE A 329 12.06 -7.24 3.33
C ILE A 329 13.30 -6.44 2.98
N TYR A 330 14.26 -6.35 3.91
CA TYR A 330 15.50 -5.60 3.67
C TYR A 330 16.42 -6.31 2.68
N LEU A 331 16.49 -7.64 2.69
CA LEU A 331 17.24 -8.38 1.67
C LEU A 331 16.65 -8.19 0.27
N MET A 332 15.32 -8.11 0.13
CA MET A 332 14.67 -7.97 -1.18
C MET A 332 14.57 -6.52 -1.68
N ARG A 333 14.55 -5.54 -0.76
CA ARG A 333 14.28 -4.13 -1.08
C ARG A 333 15.46 -3.17 -0.86
N SER A 334 16.60 -3.66 -0.36
CA SER A 334 17.79 -2.81 -0.16
C SER A 334 18.79 -2.86 -1.31
N SER A 335 19.65 -1.86 -1.35
CA SER A 335 20.81 -1.67 -2.22
C SER A 335 21.76 -0.69 -1.53
N ALA A 336 22.97 -0.52 -2.05
CA ALA A 336 23.96 0.43 -1.51
C ALA A 336 23.46 1.88 -1.42
N PHE A 337 22.40 2.24 -2.15
CA PHE A 337 21.82 3.60 -2.18
C PHE A 337 20.44 3.67 -1.50
N THR A 338 20.06 2.64 -0.72
CA THR A 338 18.76 2.63 -0.04
C THR A 338 18.78 3.59 1.16
N ALA A 339 17.79 4.49 1.18
CA ALA A 339 17.59 5.42 2.28
C ALA A 339 17.16 4.69 3.56
N LEU A 340 17.80 5.02 4.69
CA LEU A 340 17.49 4.39 6.00
C LEU A 340 16.08 4.71 6.49
N GLU A 341 15.49 5.80 6.02
CA GLU A 341 14.13 6.24 6.28
C GLU A 341 13.10 5.18 5.86
N LEU A 342 13.42 4.31 4.90
CA LEU A 342 12.58 3.17 4.52
C LEU A 342 12.24 2.30 5.74
N ALA A 343 13.22 2.04 6.60
CA ALA A 343 13.04 1.27 7.83
C ALA A 343 12.20 2.00 8.90
N GLN A 344 12.08 3.33 8.79
CA GLN A 344 11.36 4.19 9.73
C GLN A 344 9.90 4.41 9.35
N THR A 345 9.44 3.94 8.18
CA THR A 345 8.05 4.07 7.71
C THR A 345 7.03 3.25 8.53
N LEU A 346 7.50 2.28 9.32
CA LEU A 346 6.75 1.33 10.18
C LEU A 346 5.64 0.51 9.49
N ARG A 347 5.34 0.73 8.20
CA ARG A 347 4.28 0.02 7.46
C ARG A 347 4.44 -1.50 7.49
N TYR A 348 5.68 -1.98 7.63
CA TYR A 348 5.98 -3.41 7.70
C TYR A 348 5.81 -4.07 9.08
N LEU A 349 5.49 -3.28 10.12
CA LEU A 349 5.50 -3.69 11.53
C LEU A 349 4.09 -3.85 12.13
N ALA A 350 3.03 -3.72 11.34
CA ALA A 350 1.67 -3.78 11.86
C ALA A 350 1.33 -5.14 12.50
N ASP A 351 1.78 -6.24 11.90
CA ASP A 351 1.62 -7.61 12.44
C ASP A 351 2.41 -7.85 13.72
N LEU A 352 3.56 -7.18 13.90
CA LEU A 352 4.32 -7.24 15.15
C LEU A 352 3.48 -6.76 16.34
N ALA A 353 2.65 -5.71 16.18
CA ALA A 353 1.77 -5.25 17.26
C ALA A 353 0.78 -6.34 17.72
N TRP A 354 0.19 -7.07 16.77
CA TRP A 354 -0.73 -8.18 17.07
C TRP A 354 -0.01 -9.34 17.74
N VAL A 355 1.17 -9.71 17.24
CA VAL A 355 1.99 -10.78 17.81
C VAL A 355 2.43 -10.43 19.24
N LEU A 356 2.90 -9.21 19.48
CA LEU A 356 3.26 -8.74 20.82
C LEU A 356 2.06 -8.74 21.78
N ALA A 357 0.86 -8.39 21.31
CA ALA A 357 -0.35 -8.45 22.13
C ALA A 357 -0.72 -9.91 22.50
N LEU A 358 -0.64 -10.84 21.55
CA LEU A 358 -0.88 -12.27 21.79
C LEU A 358 0.17 -12.87 22.73
N LEU A 359 1.46 -12.59 22.51
CA LEU A 359 2.54 -13.03 23.38
C LEU A 359 2.43 -12.41 24.78
N GLY A 360 2.08 -11.12 24.87
CA GLY A 360 1.76 -10.45 26.13
C GLY A 360 0.63 -11.13 26.88
N ALA A 361 -0.44 -11.54 26.18
CA ALA A 361 -1.51 -12.33 26.77
C ALA A 361 -1.03 -13.70 27.29
N VAL A 362 -0.15 -14.39 26.55
CA VAL A 362 0.49 -15.63 27.02
C VAL A 362 1.33 -15.39 28.28
N MET A 363 2.13 -14.32 28.34
CA MET A 363 2.90 -13.97 29.55
C MET A 363 1.98 -13.68 30.74
N LEU A 364 0.88 -12.96 30.52
CA LEU A 364 -0.08 -12.62 31.57
C LEU A 364 -0.82 -13.85 32.11
N ALA A 365 -1.05 -14.86 31.26
CA ALA A 365 -1.61 -16.15 31.63
C ALA A 365 -0.65 -17.05 32.45
N ALA A 366 0.66 -16.78 32.40
CA ALA A 366 1.65 -17.57 33.11
C ALA A 366 1.47 -17.49 34.65
N PRO A 367 1.79 -18.56 35.41
CA PRO A 367 1.78 -18.53 36.88
C PRO A 367 2.72 -17.47 37.45
N ASN A 368 2.34 -16.86 38.58
CA ASN A 368 3.21 -15.94 39.30
C ASN A 368 4.27 -16.72 40.11
N ARG A 369 5.46 -16.13 40.30
CA ARG A 369 6.50 -16.67 41.18
C ARG A 369 6.10 -16.53 42.66
N PRO A 370 6.41 -17.50 43.54
CA PRO A 370 6.14 -17.40 44.97
C PRO A 370 6.80 -16.20 45.66
N SER A 371 7.98 -15.78 45.17
CA SER A 371 8.73 -14.63 45.68
C SER A 371 8.14 -13.28 45.26
N ALA A 372 7.19 -13.26 44.31
CA ALA A 372 6.62 -12.04 43.76
C ALA A 372 5.44 -11.48 44.55
N ARG A 373 5.27 -11.85 45.84
CA ARG A 373 4.16 -11.35 46.69
C ARG A 373 4.08 -9.83 46.77
N ARG A 374 5.24 -9.15 46.71
CA ARG A 374 5.32 -7.67 46.66
C ARG A 374 4.69 -7.06 45.40
N LEU A 375 4.44 -7.86 44.35
CA LEU A 375 3.83 -7.47 43.08
C LEU A 375 2.39 -7.99 42.93
N ASP A 376 1.77 -8.45 44.02
CA ASP A 376 0.39 -8.91 44.03
C ASP A 376 -0.60 -7.76 43.76
N ALA A 377 -1.89 -8.07 43.64
CA ALA A 377 -2.90 -7.06 43.37
C ALA A 377 -3.03 -6.12 44.57
N SER A 378 -2.90 -4.81 44.32
CA SER A 378 -3.12 -3.76 45.31
C SER A 378 -3.79 -2.54 44.65
N PRO A 379 -4.46 -1.67 45.42
CA PRO A 379 -5.04 -0.44 44.89
C PRO A 379 -3.98 0.45 44.22
N LEU A 380 -2.82 0.63 44.87
CA LEU A 380 -1.69 1.39 44.33
C LEU A 380 -1.20 0.84 42.98
N ARG A 381 -1.07 -0.49 42.87
CA ARG A 381 -0.67 -1.12 41.60
C ARG A 381 -1.74 -0.96 40.53
N THR A 382 -3.02 -1.00 40.90
CA THR A 382 -4.12 -0.77 39.96
C THR A 382 -4.07 0.66 39.43
N VAL A 383 -3.88 1.65 40.30
CA VAL A 383 -3.68 3.06 39.92
C VAL A 383 -2.46 3.21 39.02
N ALA A 384 -1.32 2.60 39.37
CA ALA A 384 -0.10 2.66 38.56
C ALA A 384 -0.28 2.04 37.15
N VAL A 385 -0.97 0.89 37.05
CA VAL A 385 -1.24 0.24 35.75
C VAL A 385 -2.22 1.08 34.92
N LEU A 386 -3.27 1.62 35.54
CA LEU A 386 -4.21 2.51 34.86
C LEU A 386 -3.54 3.81 34.40
N GLY A 387 -2.69 4.40 35.25
CA GLY A 387 -1.89 5.57 34.91
C GLY A 387 -0.92 5.31 33.77
N ALA A 388 -0.21 4.18 33.79
CA ALA A 388 0.68 3.78 32.70
C ALA A 388 -0.09 3.50 31.39
N ALA A 389 -1.26 2.87 31.47
CA ALA A 389 -2.11 2.65 30.30
C ALA A 389 -2.65 3.97 29.73
N ALA A 390 -3.10 4.89 30.59
CA ALA A 390 -3.55 6.21 30.19
C ALA A 390 -2.41 7.03 29.56
N ALA A 391 -1.22 7.02 30.16
CA ALA A 391 -0.03 7.68 29.63
C ALA A 391 0.37 7.09 28.26
N PHE A 392 0.34 5.76 28.12
CA PHE A 392 0.56 5.09 26.83
C PHE A 392 -0.48 5.53 25.77
N VAL A 393 -1.76 5.54 26.11
CA VAL A 393 -2.83 5.98 25.18
C VAL A 393 -2.64 7.44 24.79
N VAL A 394 -2.38 8.34 25.73
CA VAL A 394 -2.13 9.77 25.44
C VAL A 394 -0.89 9.93 24.55
N SER A 395 0.21 9.27 24.88
CA SER A 395 1.44 9.24 24.09
C SER A 395 1.19 8.77 22.65
N SER A 396 0.47 7.66 22.50
CA SER A 396 0.03 7.09 21.23
C SER A 396 -0.87 8.04 20.42
N LEU A 397 -1.79 8.75 21.07
CA LEU A 397 -2.67 9.71 20.42
C LEU A 397 -1.89 10.94 19.94
N ILE A 398 -0.90 11.41 20.70
CA ILE A 398 0.02 12.48 20.26
C ILE A 398 0.77 12.01 19.01
N SER A 399 1.36 10.81 19.04
CA SER A 399 2.07 10.25 17.88
C SER A 399 1.16 10.05 16.65
N THR A 400 -0.08 9.60 16.87
CA THR A 400 -1.07 9.47 15.79
C THR A 400 -1.48 10.84 15.23
N GLY A 401 -1.60 11.84 16.10
CA GLY A 401 -1.91 13.22 15.71
C GLY A 401 -0.81 13.85 14.87
N THR A 402 0.46 13.68 15.25
CA THR A 402 1.59 14.20 14.45
C THR A 402 1.79 13.42 13.16
N PHE A 403 1.52 12.10 13.15
CA PHE A 403 1.44 11.33 11.91
C PHE A 403 0.35 11.89 10.99
N ARG A 404 -0.84 12.17 11.52
CA ARG A 404 -1.96 12.72 10.75
C ARG A 404 -1.56 14.03 10.07
N THR A 405 -0.94 14.96 10.79
CA THR A 405 -0.48 16.24 10.21
C THR A 405 0.47 16.01 9.02
N SER A 406 1.42 15.07 9.16
CA SER A 406 2.34 14.71 8.07
C SER A 406 1.64 13.98 6.92
N TRP A 407 0.63 13.16 7.21
CA TRP A 407 -0.16 12.43 6.21
C TRP A 407 -1.07 13.34 5.38
N GLN A 408 -1.55 14.44 5.97
CA GLN A 408 -2.39 15.45 5.31
C GLN A 408 -1.64 16.28 4.27
N ASP A 409 -0.31 16.35 4.36
CA ASP A 409 0.53 16.96 3.32
C ASP A 409 0.55 16.07 2.07
N ASN A 410 -0.53 16.15 1.29
CA ASN A 410 -0.80 15.31 0.12
C ASN A 410 -1.48 16.16 -0.98
N PRO A 411 -0.79 16.44 -2.11
CA PRO A 411 -1.35 17.27 -3.19
C PRO A 411 -2.47 16.58 -3.98
N THR A 412 -2.59 15.25 -3.87
CA THR A 412 -3.51 14.42 -4.66
C THR A 412 -4.98 14.84 -4.56
N LYS A 413 -5.42 15.33 -3.40
CA LYS A 413 -6.82 15.74 -3.22
C LYS A 413 -7.18 16.95 -4.10
N ALA A 414 -6.36 18.00 -4.05
CA ALA A 414 -6.59 19.19 -4.85
C ALA A 414 -6.42 18.87 -6.34
N TYR A 415 -5.37 18.13 -6.69
CA TYR A 415 -5.09 17.70 -8.05
C TYR A 415 -6.27 16.95 -8.68
N LEU A 416 -6.77 15.89 -8.04
CA LEU A 416 -7.85 15.08 -8.60
C LEU A 416 -9.17 15.84 -8.72
N HIS A 417 -9.50 16.69 -7.74
CA HIS A 417 -10.70 17.53 -7.82
C HIS A 417 -10.62 18.53 -8.98
N ASN A 418 -9.48 19.22 -9.12
CA ASN A 418 -9.25 20.16 -10.22
C ASN A 418 -9.30 19.44 -11.57
N ALA A 419 -8.63 18.29 -11.68
CA ALA A 419 -8.54 17.54 -12.93
C ALA A 419 -9.91 17.03 -13.37
N VAL A 420 -10.69 16.41 -12.49
CA VAL A 420 -12.04 15.93 -12.84
C VAL A 420 -12.93 17.09 -13.30
N ARG A 421 -12.92 18.22 -12.58
CA ARG A 421 -13.70 19.41 -12.96
C ARG A 421 -13.27 19.97 -14.32
N ASP A 422 -11.97 20.18 -14.51
CA ASP A 422 -11.43 20.86 -15.68
C ASP A 422 -11.45 19.96 -16.92
N LEU A 423 -11.33 18.65 -16.76
CA LEU A 423 -11.57 17.68 -17.82
C LEU A 423 -13.04 17.73 -18.30
N GLY A 424 -14.02 17.75 -17.38
CA GLY A 424 -15.43 17.94 -17.76
C GLY A 424 -15.65 19.26 -18.51
N ALA A 425 -15.06 20.36 -18.04
CA ALA A 425 -15.11 21.65 -18.72
C ALA A 425 -14.36 21.67 -20.08
N ALA A 426 -13.30 20.87 -20.23
CA ALA A 426 -12.58 20.72 -21.48
C ALA A 426 -13.41 19.93 -22.51
N ARG A 427 -14.17 18.92 -22.05
CA ARG A 427 -15.06 18.09 -22.87
C ARG A 427 -16.28 18.84 -23.39
N SER A 428 -16.82 19.77 -22.59
CA SER A 428 -17.97 20.59 -22.99
C SER A 428 -17.58 21.70 -23.98
N ARG A 429 -16.35 22.22 -23.91
CA ARG A 429 -15.85 23.27 -24.81
C ARG A 429 -15.39 22.78 -26.18
N SER A 430 -14.86 21.56 -26.28
CA SER A 430 -14.32 21.03 -27.54
C SER A 430 -14.43 19.50 -27.62
N ALA A 431 -14.64 19.00 -28.83
CA ALA A 431 -14.61 17.57 -29.13
C ALA A 431 -13.18 17.03 -29.39
N GLU A 432 -12.18 17.91 -29.50
CA GLU A 432 -10.78 17.49 -29.70
C GLU A 432 -10.27 16.67 -28.51
N PRO A 433 -9.60 15.52 -28.74
CA PRO A 433 -9.03 14.71 -27.67
C PRO A 433 -7.88 15.44 -26.97
N LEU A 434 -7.55 15.01 -25.75
CA LEU A 434 -6.31 15.40 -25.08
C LEU A 434 -5.22 14.41 -25.47
N LEU A 435 -3.97 14.89 -25.60
CA LEU A 435 -2.85 13.96 -25.67
C LEU A 435 -2.76 13.18 -24.37
N ASP A 436 -2.64 11.86 -24.50
CA ASP A 436 -2.36 11.03 -23.35
C ASP A 436 -0.98 11.36 -22.80
N GLN A 437 -0.96 11.69 -21.52
CA GLN A 437 0.17 12.32 -20.85
C GLN A 437 0.28 11.79 -19.43
N GLU A 438 1.50 11.84 -18.91
CA GLU A 438 1.74 11.52 -17.51
C GLU A 438 1.11 12.58 -16.62
N VAL A 439 0.59 12.13 -15.49
CA VAL A 439 0.13 13.02 -14.42
C VAL A 439 1.35 13.58 -13.69
N ASP A 440 1.14 14.58 -12.83
CA ASP A 440 2.26 15.21 -12.14
C ASP A 440 3.04 14.17 -11.28
N PRO A 441 4.39 14.16 -11.31
CA PRO A 441 5.21 13.19 -10.58
C PRO A 441 5.03 13.21 -9.05
N LEU A 442 4.52 14.30 -8.47
CA LEU A 442 4.15 14.38 -7.06
C LEU A 442 2.84 13.64 -6.74
N ILE A 443 2.08 13.25 -7.77
CA ILE A 443 0.85 12.47 -7.67
C ILE A 443 1.16 11.00 -7.91
N LEU A 444 1.77 10.68 -9.06
CA LEU A 444 2.16 9.32 -9.42
C LEU A 444 3.34 9.35 -10.41
N GLN A 445 4.45 8.69 -10.06
CA GLN A 445 5.67 8.76 -10.87
C GLN A 445 5.62 7.81 -12.07
N ARG A 446 6.39 8.14 -13.13
CA ARG A 446 6.56 7.34 -14.34
C ARG A 446 6.93 5.86 -14.10
N VAL A 447 7.61 5.56 -12.99
CA VAL A 447 8.08 4.19 -12.68
C VAL A 447 6.95 3.16 -12.59
N VAL A 448 5.72 3.59 -12.32
CA VAL A 448 4.54 2.71 -12.26
C VAL A 448 3.71 2.74 -13.55
N GLY A 449 4.30 3.21 -14.66
CA GLY A 449 3.67 3.19 -15.97
C GLY A 449 3.16 1.79 -16.35
N PRO A 450 2.02 1.68 -17.04
CA PRO A 450 1.25 2.76 -17.66
C PRO A 450 0.28 3.50 -16.71
N GLU A 451 0.19 3.14 -15.43
CA GLU A 451 -0.83 3.68 -14.52
C GLU A 451 -0.64 5.16 -14.16
N SER A 452 0.53 5.72 -14.43
CA SER A 452 0.82 7.16 -14.33
C SER A 452 0.24 8.01 -15.47
N LEU A 453 -0.37 7.39 -16.49
CA LEU A 453 -1.02 8.10 -17.58
C LEU A 453 -2.40 8.62 -17.18
N ALA A 454 -2.77 9.80 -17.69
CA ALA A 454 -4.08 10.38 -17.49
C ALA A 454 -5.22 9.47 -18.01
N SER A 455 -4.98 8.75 -19.12
CA SER A 455 -5.91 7.76 -19.65
C SER A 455 -6.21 6.61 -18.71
N HIS A 456 -5.25 6.20 -17.89
CA HIS A 456 -5.42 5.18 -16.85
C HIS A 456 -6.08 5.77 -15.61
N MET A 457 -5.52 6.83 -15.04
CA MET A 457 -5.99 7.41 -13.78
C MET A 457 -7.44 7.91 -13.85
N PHE A 458 -7.86 8.43 -15.01
CA PHE A 458 -9.23 8.91 -15.24
C PHE A 458 -10.07 7.96 -16.09
N ALA A 459 -9.64 6.71 -16.31
CA ALA A 459 -10.33 5.74 -17.17
C ALA A 459 -11.83 5.60 -16.85
N LEU A 460 -12.19 5.57 -15.57
CA LEU A 460 -13.58 5.42 -15.09
C LEU A 460 -14.39 6.72 -15.07
N ILE A 461 -13.77 7.87 -15.27
CA ILE A 461 -14.46 9.16 -15.35
C ILE A 461 -15.07 9.28 -16.74
N ARG A 462 -16.39 9.48 -16.81
CA ARG A 462 -17.13 9.57 -18.08
C ARG A 462 -17.14 10.98 -18.66
N ASP A 463 -17.25 11.99 -17.81
CA ASP A 463 -17.30 13.40 -18.23
C ASP A 463 -15.87 13.95 -18.39
N ARG A 464 -15.22 13.52 -19.47
CA ARG A 464 -13.87 13.97 -19.85
C ARG A 464 -13.66 13.82 -21.36
N PRO A 465 -12.64 14.48 -21.94
CA PRO A 465 -12.22 14.25 -23.31
C PRO A 465 -11.69 12.83 -23.48
N GLU A 466 -11.70 12.35 -24.73
CA GLU A 466 -10.92 11.17 -25.09
C GLU A 466 -9.43 11.48 -24.94
N PHE A 467 -8.65 10.46 -24.58
CA PHE A 467 -7.19 10.53 -24.59
C PHE A 467 -6.69 9.83 -25.83
N ALA A 468 -5.86 10.52 -26.61
CA ALA A 468 -5.36 10.03 -27.88
C ALA A 468 -3.86 10.29 -28.03
N ARG A 469 -3.28 9.69 -29.07
CA ARG A 469 -1.87 9.91 -29.45
C ARG A 469 -1.70 11.13 -30.36
N SER A 470 -2.79 11.74 -30.83
CA SER A 470 -2.75 12.97 -31.61
C SER A 470 -3.95 13.87 -31.30
N THR A 471 -3.78 15.19 -31.45
CA THR A 471 -4.84 16.19 -31.25
C THR A 471 -4.60 17.43 -32.12
N GLY A 472 -5.67 18.10 -32.56
CA GLY A 472 -5.57 19.41 -33.19
C GLY A 472 -5.42 20.57 -32.19
N LEU A 473 -5.73 20.34 -30.91
CA LEU A 473 -5.70 21.36 -29.85
C LEU A 473 -4.84 20.91 -28.67
N LEU A 474 -3.64 21.48 -28.55
CA LEU A 474 -2.70 21.10 -27.50
C LEU A 474 -3.09 21.66 -26.14
N ARG A 475 -3.38 20.76 -25.21
CA ARG A 475 -3.70 21.05 -23.82
C ARG A 475 -2.99 20.07 -22.90
N MET A 476 -2.68 20.50 -21.68
CA MET A 476 -2.02 19.67 -20.68
C MET A 476 -2.69 19.78 -19.31
N LEU A 477 -2.47 18.77 -18.46
CA LEU A 477 -2.73 18.87 -17.02
C LEU A 477 -1.48 19.44 -16.35
N ASN A 478 -1.61 20.59 -15.69
CA ASN A 478 -0.50 21.16 -14.92
C ASN A 478 -0.34 20.49 -13.55
N SER A 479 0.68 20.91 -12.78
CA SER A 479 1.00 20.34 -11.46
C SER A 479 -0.10 20.49 -10.41
N ALA A 480 -1.04 21.42 -10.60
CA ALA A 480 -2.19 21.63 -9.74
C ALA A 480 -3.45 20.87 -10.23
N GLY A 481 -3.35 20.12 -11.32
CA GLY A 481 -4.43 19.35 -11.93
C GLY A 481 -5.37 20.18 -12.80
N HIS A 482 -4.98 21.39 -13.21
CA HIS A 482 -5.79 22.20 -14.12
C HIS A 482 -5.51 21.86 -15.58
N VAL A 483 -6.54 21.88 -16.42
CA VAL A 483 -6.38 21.76 -17.88
C VAL A 483 -6.04 23.13 -18.47
N THR A 484 -4.82 23.29 -18.98
CA THR A 484 -4.33 24.53 -19.58
C THR A 484 -3.90 24.33 -21.03
N ASP A 485 -3.86 25.41 -21.81
CA ASP A 485 -3.22 25.39 -23.12
C ASP A 485 -1.72 25.13 -22.96
N ALA A 486 -1.12 24.46 -23.94
CA ALA A 486 0.26 24.02 -23.89
C ALA A 486 0.97 24.21 -25.23
N ASP A 487 2.29 24.33 -25.16
CA ASP A 487 3.21 24.35 -26.29
C ASP A 487 4.15 23.14 -26.25
N VAL A 488 4.79 22.86 -27.38
CA VAL A 488 5.87 21.86 -27.47
C VAL A 488 7.21 22.55 -27.26
N THR A 489 8.01 22.06 -26.30
CA THR A 489 9.35 22.60 -26.07
C THR A 489 10.31 22.26 -27.22
N TRP A 490 11.29 23.13 -27.45
CA TRP A 490 12.28 22.99 -28.51
C TRP A 490 13.47 22.12 -28.07
N VAL A 491 13.22 20.88 -27.63
CA VAL A 491 14.32 19.94 -27.31
C VAL A 491 15.08 19.58 -28.57
N ARG A 492 14.36 19.29 -29.65
CA ARG A 492 14.85 19.14 -31.01
C ARG A 492 13.98 19.88 -31.99
N ARG A 493 14.52 20.11 -33.18
CA ARG A 493 13.82 20.69 -34.33
C ARG A 493 13.91 19.77 -35.54
N ILE A 494 12.79 19.57 -36.21
CA ILE A 494 12.76 18.97 -37.55
C ILE A 494 13.40 19.96 -38.53
N LEU A 495 14.40 19.52 -39.29
CA LEU A 495 15.09 20.37 -40.25
C LEU A 495 14.14 20.82 -41.39
N PRO A 496 14.41 21.97 -42.04
CA PRO A 496 13.63 22.38 -43.21
C PRO A 496 13.69 21.34 -44.33
N GLY A 497 12.54 21.02 -44.92
CA GLY A 497 12.45 20.03 -45.98
C GLY A 497 12.96 20.52 -47.35
N PRO A 498 13.33 19.60 -48.25
CA PRO A 498 14.03 19.92 -49.49
C PRO A 498 13.13 20.51 -50.59
N ARG A 499 11.79 20.39 -50.50
CA ARG A 499 10.85 20.87 -51.53
C ARG A 499 10.45 22.32 -51.23
N PRO A 500 10.75 23.29 -52.12
CA PRO A 500 10.26 24.65 -51.98
C PRO A 500 8.74 24.68 -51.82
N GLN A 501 8.21 25.54 -50.93
CA GLN A 501 6.77 25.72 -50.65
C GLN A 501 6.02 24.51 -50.05
N CYS A 502 6.64 23.33 -49.96
CA CYS A 502 6.03 22.11 -49.42
C CYS A 502 6.75 21.58 -48.17
N GLY A 503 8.07 21.76 -48.06
CA GLY A 503 8.90 21.14 -47.03
C GLY A 503 9.17 19.67 -47.38
N TYR A 504 8.49 18.75 -46.72
CA TYR A 504 8.55 17.32 -47.01
C TYR A 504 7.27 16.86 -47.70
N PHE A 505 7.42 16.27 -48.89
CA PHE A 505 6.30 15.65 -49.59
C PHE A 505 6.12 14.21 -49.08
N VAL A 506 4.90 13.86 -48.70
CA VAL A 506 4.50 12.49 -48.33
C VAL A 506 3.38 12.08 -49.27
N GLY A 507 3.59 10.99 -50.01
CA GLY A 507 2.60 10.43 -50.93
C GLY A 507 2.36 8.94 -50.67
N PRO A 508 1.40 8.33 -51.41
CA PRO A 508 1.28 6.87 -51.47
C PRO A 508 2.61 6.28 -51.96
N ASP A 509 3.19 5.38 -51.18
CA ASP A 509 4.50 4.74 -51.43
C ASP A 509 5.73 5.69 -51.46
N GLU A 510 5.58 6.96 -51.08
CA GLU A 510 6.69 7.93 -50.96
C GLU A 510 6.78 8.44 -49.51
N PRO A 511 7.44 7.67 -48.60
CA PRO A 511 7.60 8.07 -47.20
C PRO A 511 8.61 9.22 -47.06
N ALA A 512 8.30 10.22 -46.25
CA ALA A 512 9.22 11.30 -45.95
C ALA A 512 10.04 11.00 -44.70
N ARG A 513 11.36 11.19 -44.81
CA ARG A 513 12.28 11.18 -43.68
C ARG A 513 12.61 12.62 -43.31
N MET A 514 12.23 13.02 -42.10
CA MET A 514 12.37 14.39 -41.59
C MET A 514 13.45 14.41 -40.50
N PRO A 515 14.73 14.70 -40.83
CA PRO A 515 15.82 14.64 -39.87
C PRO A 515 15.67 15.68 -38.77
N LEU A 516 16.13 15.34 -37.57
CA LEU A 516 16.20 16.23 -36.42
C LEU A 516 17.58 16.89 -36.36
N ASP A 517 17.67 18.04 -35.71
CA ASP A 517 18.93 18.75 -35.43
C ASP A 517 19.82 18.06 -34.37
N GLY A 518 19.38 16.91 -33.86
CA GLY A 518 20.15 16.03 -32.99
C GLY A 518 19.33 14.82 -32.52
N PRO A 519 19.98 13.82 -31.89
CA PRO A 519 19.29 12.60 -31.45
C PRO A 519 18.40 12.84 -30.23
N LEU A 520 17.31 12.07 -30.15
CA LEU A 520 16.40 11.91 -29.02
C LEU A 520 16.71 10.62 -28.27
N LEU A 521 16.75 10.70 -26.94
CA LEU A 521 16.85 9.53 -26.06
C LEU A 521 15.49 8.81 -25.94
N PRO A 522 15.47 7.55 -25.46
CA PRO A 522 14.21 6.82 -25.24
C PRO A 522 13.29 7.57 -24.27
N ALA A 523 12.18 8.11 -24.78
CA ALA A 523 11.15 8.78 -23.99
C ALA A 523 9.81 8.86 -24.75
N GLU A 524 8.81 9.46 -24.11
CA GLU A 524 7.56 9.88 -24.74
C GLU A 524 7.68 11.35 -25.19
N TRP A 525 7.89 11.56 -26.48
CA TRP A 525 8.05 12.87 -27.11
C TRP A 525 6.72 13.39 -27.66
N THR A 526 6.58 14.70 -27.76
CA THR A 526 5.50 15.36 -28.50
C THR A 526 6.11 16.15 -29.65
N THR A 527 5.53 16.04 -30.84
CA THR A 527 5.90 16.84 -32.01
C THR A 527 4.72 17.70 -32.46
N GLU A 528 4.99 18.94 -32.88
CA GLU A 528 4.03 19.78 -33.58
C GLU A 528 4.29 19.67 -35.09
N ILE A 529 3.27 19.22 -35.83
CA ILE A 529 3.34 19.02 -37.26
C ILE A 529 2.31 19.93 -37.93
N SER A 530 2.79 20.90 -38.70
CA SER A 530 1.96 21.65 -39.64
C SER A 530 1.99 20.95 -41.00
N TYR A 531 0.82 20.68 -41.57
CA TYR A 531 0.71 19.99 -42.84
C TYR A 531 -0.35 20.63 -43.75
N LEU A 532 -0.19 20.44 -45.06
CA LEU A 532 -1.17 20.76 -46.09
C LEU A 532 -1.57 19.46 -46.81
N ALA A 533 -2.83 19.07 -46.73
CA ALA A 533 -3.33 17.83 -47.30
C ALA A 533 -4.35 18.07 -48.43
N ASN A 534 -4.36 17.19 -49.44
CA ASN A 534 -5.31 17.25 -50.54
C ASN A 534 -6.69 16.68 -50.18
N THR A 535 -6.74 15.62 -49.37
CA THR A 535 -7.97 14.90 -48.98
C THR A 535 -7.95 14.53 -47.51
N GLU A 536 -9.09 14.07 -46.99
CA GLU A 536 -9.15 13.44 -45.67
C GLU A 536 -8.48 12.05 -45.69
N GLY A 537 -7.85 11.67 -44.59
CA GLY A 537 -7.20 10.36 -44.46
C GLY A 537 -6.42 10.21 -43.16
N ALA A 538 -5.39 9.37 -43.18
CA ALA A 538 -4.46 9.21 -42.07
C ALA A 538 -3.01 9.12 -42.55
N MET A 539 -2.10 9.65 -41.75
CA MET A 539 -0.66 9.44 -41.88
C MET A 539 -0.13 8.71 -40.65
N SER A 540 0.94 7.95 -40.81
CA SER A 540 1.69 7.38 -39.69
C SER A 540 2.96 8.18 -39.46
N LEU A 541 3.28 8.45 -38.19
CA LEU A 541 4.53 9.04 -37.75
C LEU A 541 5.29 8.08 -36.84
N SER A 542 6.60 7.97 -37.00
CA SER A 542 7.44 7.12 -36.14
C SER A 542 8.85 7.66 -35.96
N LEU A 543 9.45 7.34 -34.82
CA LEU A 543 10.90 7.43 -34.61
C LEU A 543 11.58 6.10 -35.03
N PRO A 544 12.89 6.09 -35.30
CA PRO A 544 13.64 4.87 -35.67
C PRO A 544 13.46 3.72 -34.69
N VAL A 545 13.44 4.03 -33.40
CA VAL A 545 13.20 3.07 -32.32
C VAL A 545 11.89 3.45 -31.66
N GLY A 546 10.78 2.89 -32.11
CA GLY A 546 9.46 3.17 -31.54
C GLY A 546 8.31 2.64 -32.40
N PRO A 547 7.08 2.56 -31.85
CA PRO A 547 5.90 2.20 -32.62
C PRO A 547 5.50 3.29 -33.60
N ARG A 548 4.81 2.89 -34.68
CA ARG A 548 4.12 3.82 -35.59
C ARG A 548 2.90 4.40 -34.89
N THR A 549 2.74 5.71 -34.97
CA THR A 549 1.58 6.44 -34.44
C THR A 549 0.72 6.93 -35.59
N ARG A 550 -0.52 6.44 -35.65
CA ARG A 550 -1.51 6.87 -36.64
C ARG A 550 -2.08 8.25 -36.28
N VAL A 551 -2.16 9.13 -37.26
CA VAL A 551 -2.57 10.54 -37.11
C VAL A 551 -3.66 10.83 -38.14
N PRO A 552 -4.88 11.22 -37.71
CA PRO A 552 -5.94 11.62 -38.63
C PRO A 552 -5.56 12.94 -39.31
N VAL A 553 -5.88 13.03 -40.60
CA VAL A 553 -5.52 14.14 -41.48
C VAL A 553 -6.79 14.72 -42.11
N LYS A 554 -6.92 16.05 -42.06
CA LYS A 554 -8.01 16.82 -42.67
C LYS A 554 -7.50 17.56 -43.91
N PRO A 555 -8.32 17.78 -44.96
CA PRO A 555 -7.89 18.54 -46.14
C PRO A 555 -7.56 20.01 -45.77
N GLY A 556 -6.67 20.62 -46.56
CA GLY A 556 -6.22 22.00 -46.34
C GLY A 556 -5.05 22.12 -45.37
N LEU A 557 -4.73 23.37 -45.00
CA LEU A 557 -3.64 23.68 -44.07
C LEU A 557 -4.10 23.46 -42.63
N ASN A 558 -3.43 22.56 -41.94
CA ASN A 558 -3.78 22.14 -40.59
C ASN A 558 -2.53 22.01 -39.72
N ARG A 559 -2.75 21.96 -38.41
CA ARG A 559 -1.74 21.67 -37.41
C ARG A 559 -2.21 20.53 -36.52
N VAL A 560 -1.31 19.60 -36.23
CA VAL A 560 -1.57 18.47 -35.34
C VAL A 560 -0.39 18.27 -34.40
N PHE A 561 -0.70 17.92 -33.16
CA PHE A 561 0.27 17.55 -32.14
C PHE A 561 0.24 16.04 -31.96
N VAL A 562 1.40 15.39 -31.95
CA VAL A 562 1.50 13.93 -31.99
C VAL A 562 2.45 13.43 -30.93
N ARG A 563 2.03 12.41 -30.18
CA ARG A 563 2.84 11.69 -29.19
C ARG A 563 3.65 10.60 -29.88
N LEU A 564 4.97 10.68 -29.82
CA LEU A 564 5.92 9.75 -30.39
C LEU A 564 6.72 9.08 -29.29
N SER A 565 6.52 7.77 -29.11
CA SER A 565 7.30 6.96 -28.18
C SER A 565 8.58 6.53 -28.87
N GLY A 566 9.73 6.69 -28.23
CA GLY A 566 10.96 6.14 -28.77
C GLY A 566 12.22 6.98 -28.66
N ALA A 567 13.18 6.64 -29.51
CA ALA A 567 14.47 7.28 -29.66
C ALA A 567 14.88 7.37 -31.14
N GLY A 568 15.81 8.28 -31.44
CA GLY A 568 16.40 8.43 -32.78
C GLY A 568 16.56 9.88 -33.21
N ASP A 569 16.95 10.07 -34.46
CA ASP A 569 17.39 11.35 -35.04
C ASP A 569 16.56 11.77 -36.28
N VAL A 570 15.47 11.07 -36.56
CA VAL A 570 14.59 11.34 -37.70
C VAL A 570 13.14 11.03 -37.33
N VAL A 571 12.20 11.80 -37.83
CA VAL A 571 10.77 11.44 -37.82
C VAL A 571 10.41 10.96 -39.21
N THR A 572 9.91 9.74 -39.32
CA THR A 572 9.41 9.20 -40.59
C THR A 572 7.91 9.43 -40.67
N ALA A 573 7.45 9.99 -41.79
CA ALA A 573 6.04 10.17 -42.11
C ALA A 573 5.66 9.33 -43.32
N GLU A 574 4.60 8.54 -43.20
CA GLU A 574 4.09 7.69 -44.28
C GLU A 574 2.57 7.91 -44.43
N SER A 575 2.09 8.00 -45.67
CA SER A 575 0.65 8.04 -45.94
C SER A 575 0.04 6.65 -45.74
N GLU A 576 -1.04 6.54 -44.95
CA GLU A 576 -1.80 5.29 -44.82
C GLU A 576 -2.99 5.23 -45.79
N THR A 577 -3.27 6.32 -46.51
CA THR A 577 -4.45 6.46 -47.38
C THR A 577 -3.99 6.62 -48.83
N ALA A 578 -4.44 5.73 -49.71
CA ALA A 578 -3.93 5.63 -51.08
C ALA A 578 -4.13 6.89 -51.95
N ALA A 579 -5.06 7.78 -51.61
CA ALA A 579 -5.28 9.05 -52.33
C ALA A 579 -4.70 10.28 -51.61
N LEU A 580 -4.09 10.10 -50.44
CA LEU A 580 -3.64 11.17 -49.57
C LEU A 580 -2.20 11.58 -49.91
N THR A 581 -2.03 12.85 -50.27
CA THR A 581 -0.75 13.52 -50.43
C THR A 581 -0.65 14.71 -49.46
N LEU A 582 0.53 14.88 -48.88
CA LEU A 582 0.79 15.82 -47.80
C LEU A 582 2.05 16.61 -48.07
N CYS A 583 2.01 17.90 -47.76
CA CYS A 583 3.20 18.71 -47.53
C CYS A 583 3.38 18.91 -46.02
N VAL A 584 4.50 18.50 -45.47
CA VAL A 584 4.80 18.56 -44.03
C VAL A 584 5.92 19.56 -43.76
N ALA A 585 5.67 20.50 -42.85
CA ALA A 585 6.62 21.54 -42.47
C ALA A 585 7.54 21.11 -41.31
N SER A 586 8.62 21.86 -41.11
CA SER A 586 9.46 21.75 -39.91
C SER A 586 8.68 22.15 -38.65
N GLY A 587 8.98 21.50 -37.53
CA GLY A 587 8.36 21.79 -36.24
C GLY A 587 9.24 21.33 -35.06
N PRO A 588 8.86 21.74 -33.83
CA PRO A 588 9.52 21.32 -32.61
C PRO A 588 9.19 19.85 -32.25
N VAL A 589 10.15 19.20 -31.60
CA VAL A 589 9.97 17.91 -30.92
C VAL A 589 10.48 18.05 -29.49
N GLY A 590 9.63 17.80 -28.50
CA GLY A 590 9.97 17.96 -27.09
C GLY A 590 8.89 17.53 -26.13
N PHE A 591 8.86 18.15 -24.95
CA PHE A 591 7.87 17.92 -23.90
C PHE A 591 6.76 18.96 -23.95
N LEU A 592 5.65 18.70 -23.25
CA LEU A 592 4.61 19.70 -23.05
C LEU A 592 5.07 20.73 -22.02
N ALA A 593 4.85 22.01 -22.31
CA ALA A 593 5.01 23.11 -21.36
C ALA A 593 3.75 24.00 -21.38
N PRO A 594 3.39 24.65 -20.25
CA PRO A 594 2.29 25.60 -20.24
C PRO A 594 2.52 26.73 -21.26
N HIS A 595 1.47 27.13 -21.97
CA HIS A 595 1.58 28.21 -22.95
C HIS A 595 2.04 29.52 -22.30
N GLY A 596 3.05 30.17 -22.91
CA GLY A 596 3.55 31.48 -22.47
C GLY A 596 4.47 31.48 -21.24
N GLN A 597 5.08 30.34 -20.88
CA GLN A 597 6.13 30.24 -19.86
C GLN A 597 7.53 30.04 -20.43
#